data_AF-A0A7S4A8I1-F1
#
_entry.id   AF-A0A7S4A8I1-F1
#
_cell.length_a   1.000
_cell.length_b   1.000
_cell.length_c   1.000
_cell.angle_alpha   90.00
_cell.angle_beta   90.00
_cell.angle_gamma   90.00
#
_symmetry.space_group_name_H-M   'P 1'
#
loop_
_entity.id
_entity.type
_entity.pdbx_description
1 polymer ?
#
loop_
_entity_poly.entity_id
_entity_poly.type
_entity_poly.pdbx_seq_one_letter_code
_entity_poly.pdbx_strand_id
1 'polypeptide(L)'
;MDFFKTVQDAMGEAARVANERIDTANRGKKMLDEGGPDVELKLRCKRQCRKTVEDDGKQVRALDQLARDYDDAISKLKASLTTEALQPEEKYDFEQLVGLYEERKAACERASAALANLPPPSPFISQEEEDAIRMLAVKDKYQVAQREASNLAADASAAARAATS
;
A
#
# COMPACT_ATOMS: atom_id res chain seq x y z
N MET A 1 -6.39 -1.91 49.55
CA MET A 1 -5.94 -0.53 49.23
C MET A 1 -5.06 -0.49 47.98
N ASP A 2 -4.32 -1.56 47.64
CA ASP A 2 -3.42 -1.56 46.49
C ASP A 2 -4.12 -1.50 45.12
N PHE A 3 -5.28 -2.14 44.95
CA PHE A 3 -6.01 -2.15 43.68
C PHE A 3 -6.42 -0.74 43.20
N PHE A 4 -6.92 0.11 44.10
CA PHE A 4 -7.31 1.49 43.77
C PHE A 4 -6.11 2.36 43.41
N LYS A 5 -4.96 2.15 44.06
CA LYS A 5 -3.72 2.84 43.73
C LYS A 5 -3.21 2.41 42.36
N THR A 6 -3.23 1.11 42.04
CA THR A 6 -2.86 0.60 40.70
C THR A 6 -3.76 1.15 39.60
N VAL A 7 -5.07 1.26 39.84
CA VAL A 7 -6.01 1.87 38.86
C VAL A 7 -5.73 3.37 38.69
N GLN A 8 -5.50 4.10 39.78
CA GLN A 8 -5.17 5.52 39.72
C GLN A 8 -3.84 5.79 38.99
N ASP A 9 -2.82 4.97 39.24
CA ASP A 9 -1.52 5.05 38.57
C ASP A 9 -1.65 4.73 37.07
N ALA A 10 -2.45 3.72 36.71
CA ALA A 10 -2.73 3.37 35.31
C ALA A 10 -3.50 4.49 34.57
N MET A 11 -4.45 5.14 35.24
CA MET A 11 -5.18 6.28 34.67
C MET A 11 -4.27 7.51 34.51
N GLY A 12 -3.38 7.77 35.46
CA GLY A 12 -2.39 8.84 35.37
C GLY A 12 -1.40 8.62 34.21
N GLU A 13 -0.95 7.38 34.03
CA GLU A 13 -0.07 7.02 32.91
C GLU A 13 -0.79 7.12 31.56
N ALA A 14 -2.03 6.66 31.47
CA ALA A 14 -2.84 6.82 30.26
C ALA A 14 -3.03 8.30 29.89
N ALA A 15 -3.27 9.17 30.88
CA ALA A 15 -3.39 10.62 30.67
C ALA A 15 -2.07 11.24 30.20
N ARG A 16 -0.93 10.83 30.77
CA ARG A 16 0.41 11.28 30.35
C ARG A 16 0.70 10.92 28.89
N VAL A 17 0.48 9.66 28.52
CA VAL A 17 0.67 9.17 27.15
C VAL A 17 -0.23 9.92 26.16
N ALA A 18 -1.48 10.19 26.54
CA ALA A 18 -2.40 10.96 25.70
C ALA A 18 -1.91 12.40 25.47
N ASN A 19 -1.44 13.08 26.53
CA ASN A 19 -0.89 14.43 26.41
C ASN A 19 0.37 14.47 25.55
N GLU A 20 1.29 13.53 25.72
CA GLU A 20 2.50 13.42 24.90
C GLU A 20 2.18 13.23 23.41
N ARG A 21 1.11 12.50 23.12
CA ARG A 21 0.63 12.28 21.76
C ARG A 21 0.04 13.57 21.16
N ILE A 22 -0.76 14.31 21.93
CA ILE A 22 -1.30 15.62 21.53
C ILE A 22 -0.16 16.59 21.26
N ASP A 23 0.84 16.65 22.14
CA ASP A 23 2.00 17.53 21.97
C ASP A 23 2.79 17.18 20.72
N THR A 24 2.97 15.89 20.44
CA THR A 24 3.65 15.41 19.22
C THR A 24 2.87 15.79 17.96
N ALA A 25 1.55 15.63 17.98
CA ALA A 25 0.69 16.05 16.88
C ALA A 25 0.71 17.56 16.67
N ASN A 26 0.74 18.35 17.76
CA ASN A 26 0.87 19.80 17.70
C ASN A 26 2.22 20.23 17.13
N ARG A 27 3.33 19.55 17.48
CA ARG A 27 4.63 19.78 16.85
C ARG A 27 4.61 19.45 15.36
N GLY A 28 3.96 18.35 14.96
CA GLY A 28 3.75 17.99 13.56
C GLY A 28 2.94 19.05 12.80
N LYS A 29 1.85 19.55 13.39
CA LYS A 29 1.07 20.65 12.82
C LYS A 29 1.90 21.91 12.67
N LYS A 30 2.60 22.32 13.74
CA LYS A 30 3.48 23.51 13.73
C LYS A 30 4.54 23.43 12.64
N MET A 31 5.12 22.25 12.43
CA MET A 31 6.07 21.99 11.35
C MET A 31 5.48 22.29 9.96
N LEU A 32 4.21 21.98 9.73
CA LEU A 32 3.53 22.30 8.46
C LEU A 32 3.17 23.79 8.36
N ASP A 33 2.63 24.35 9.44
CA ASP A 33 2.17 25.74 9.47
C ASP A 33 3.33 26.74 9.26
N GLU A 34 4.50 26.46 9.85
CA GLU A 34 5.67 27.35 9.79
C GLU A 34 6.67 26.97 8.68
N GLY A 35 6.70 25.70 8.27
CA GLY A 35 7.72 25.17 7.37
C GLY A 35 7.52 25.49 5.89
N GLY A 36 6.30 25.84 5.49
CA GLY A 36 5.98 26.19 4.11
C GLY A 36 6.18 25.05 3.08
N PRO A 37 6.18 25.39 1.77
CA PRO A 37 6.18 24.40 0.69
C PRO A 37 7.38 23.44 0.70
N ASP A 38 8.57 23.90 1.10
CA ASP A 38 9.77 23.07 1.12
C ASP A 38 9.69 21.95 2.16
N VAL A 39 9.11 22.24 3.33
CA VAL A 39 8.87 21.23 4.37
C VAL A 39 7.78 20.25 3.93
N GLU A 40 6.71 20.72 3.28
CA GLU A 40 5.70 19.82 2.71
C GLU A 40 6.33 18.87 1.66
N LEU A 41 7.16 19.40 0.76
CA LEU A 41 7.86 18.61 -0.26
C LEU A 41 8.79 17.58 0.37
N LYS A 42 9.59 17.97 1.36
CA LYS A 42 10.46 17.07 2.13
C LYS A 42 9.66 15.91 2.73
N LEU A 43 8.54 16.19 3.39
CA LEU A 43 7.70 15.19 4.04
C LEU A 43 7.03 14.25 3.02
N ARG A 44 6.57 14.79 1.88
CA ARG A 44 6.04 13.99 0.77
C ARG A 44 7.10 13.05 0.20
N CYS A 45 8.33 13.54 0.01
CA CYS A 45 9.45 12.72 -0.44
C CYS A 45 9.74 11.58 0.54
N LYS A 46 9.87 11.88 1.85
CA LYS A 46 10.06 10.86 2.88
C LYS A 46 8.93 9.82 2.91
N ARG A 47 7.67 10.27 2.84
CA ARG A 47 6.49 9.39 2.72
C ARG A 47 6.63 8.47 1.49
N GLN A 48 6.98 9.04 0.35
CA GLN A 48 7.08 8.30 -0.90
C GLN A 48 8.19 7.24 -0.84
N CYS A 49 9.37 7.57 -0.32
CA CYS A 49 10.44 6.59 -0.14
C CYS A 49 9.99 5.40 0.71
N ARG A 50 9.36 5.65 1.87
CA ARG A 50 8.85 4.59 2.74
C ARG A 50 7.80 3.73 2.04
N LYS A 51 6.84 4.38 1.37
CA LYS A 51 5.80 3.70 0.60
C LYS A 51 6.41 2.81 -0.50
N THR A 52 7.41 3.31 -1.22
CA THR A 52 8.09 2.54 -2.26
C THR A 52 8.74 1.28 -1.68
N VAL A 53 9.40 1.37 -0.52
CA VAL A 53 9.99 0.20 0.16
C VAL A 53 8.91 -0.79 0.62
N GLU A 54 7.79 -0.31 1.15
CA GLU A 54 6.66 -1.16 1.53
C GLU A 54 6.04 -1.87 0.33
N ASP A 55 5.88 -1.15 -0.79
CA ASP A 55 5.31 -1.69 -2.02
C ASP A 55 6.27 -2.66 -2.70
N ASP A 56 7.57 -2.41 -2.68
CA ASP A 56 8.61 -3.35 -3.12
C ASP A 56 8.46 -4.71 -2.42
N GLY A 57 8.40 -4.73 -1.08
CA GLY A 57 8.17 -5.95 -0.33
C GLY A 57 6.82 -6.64 -0.62
N LYS A 58 5.78 -5.91 -1.02
CA LYS A 58 4.52 -6.52 -1.48
C LYS A 58 4.69 -7.19 -2.85
N GLN A 59 5.41 -6.56 -3.78
CA GLN A 59 5.64 -7.13 -5.10
C GLN A 59 6.48 -8.41 -5.04
N VAL A 60 7.51 -8.45 -4.18
CA VAL A 60 8.30 -9.68 -3.95
C VAL A 60 7.39 -10.82 -3.46
N ARG A 61 6.56 -10.56 -2.44
CA ARG A 61 5.58 -11.56 -1.96
C ARG A 61 4.57 -11.99 -3.02
N ALA A 62 4.16 -11.07 -3.91
CA ALA A 62 3.27 -11.40 -5.00
C ALA A 62 3.93 -12.33 -6.03
N LEU A 63 5.24 -12.14 -6.31
CA LEU A 63 6.01 -13.05 -7.16
C LEU A 63 6.14 -14.45 -6.53
N ASP A 64 6.39 -14.53 -5.22
CA ASP A 64 6.43 -15.81 -4.51
C ASP A 64 5.09 -16.54 -4.57
N GLN A 65 3.98 -15.81 -4.37
CA GLN A 65 2.65 -16.40 -4.47
C GLN A 65 2.37 -16.88 -5.89
N LEU A 66 2.69 -16.07 -6.90
CA LEU A 66 2.48 -16.44 -8.30
C LEU A 66 3.29 -17.70 -8.69
N ALA A 67 4.51 -17.85 -8.19
CA ALA A 67 5.30 -19.06 -8.40
C ALA A 67 4.63 -20.32 -7.80
N ARG A 68 4.00 -20.21 -6.62
CA ARG A 68 3.23 -21.30 -5.99
C ARG A 68 1.97 -21.63 -6.78
N ASP A 69 1.28 -20.62 -7.29
CA ASP A 69 0.08 -20.82 -8.11
C ASP A 69 0.43 -21.56 -9.42
N TYR A 70 1.58 -21.24 -10.03
CA TYR A 70 2.09 -22.01 -11.18
C TYR A 70 2.45 -23.45 -10.80
N ASP A 71 3.10 -23.68 -9.65
CA ASP A 71 3.46 -25.02 -9.18
C ASP A 71 2.22 -25.92 -9.00
N ASP A 72 1.17 -25.37 -8.40
CA ASP A 72 -0.12 -26.04 -8.23
C ASP A 72 -0.79 -26.33 -9.59
N ALA A 73 -0.79 -25.36 -10.52
CA ALA A 73 -1.31 -25.55 -11.86
C ALA A 73 -0.54 -26.62 -12.65
N ILE A 74 0.80 -26.62 -12.59
CA ILE A 74 1.66 -27.64 -13.22
C ILE A 74 1.34 -29.02 -12.67
N SER A 75 1.18 -29.15 -11.34
CA SER A 75 0.84 -30.40 -10.68
C SER A 75 -0.51 -30.94 -11.17
N LYS A 76 -1.51 -30.06 -11.31
CA LYS A 76 -2.84 -30.41 -11.84
C LYS A 76 -2.81 -30.78 -13.32
N LEU A 77 -2.05 -30.08 -14.15
CA LEU A 77 -1.86 -30.41 -15.57
C LEU A 77 -1.23 -31.80 -15.70
N LYS A 78 -0.12 -32.05 -14.99
CA LYS A 78 0.57 -33.36 -15.00
C LYS A 78 -0.33 -34.49 -14.50
N ALA A 79 -1.13 -34.26 -13.46
CA ALA A 79 -2.10 -35.24 -12.99
C ALA A 79 -3.22 -35.49 -14.01
N SER A 80 -3.66 -34.48 -14.74
CA SER A 80 -4.72 -34.62 -15.75
C SER A 80 -4.26 -35.42 -16.97
N LEU A 81 -2.98 -35.32 -17.35
CA LEU A 81 -2.38 -36.07 -18.47
C LEU A 81 -2.42 -37.60 -18.30
N THR A 82 -2.65 -38.10 -17.08
CA THR A 82 -2.78 -39.54 -16.80
C THR A 82 -4.22 -40.03 -16.85
N THR A 83 -5.19 -39.13 -17.05
CA THR A 83 -6.61 -39.46 -17.08
C THR A 83 -7.06 -39.84 -18.49
N GLU A 84 -8.04 -40.75 -18.59
CA GLU A 84 -8.68 -41.12 -19.86
C GLU A 84 -9.74 -40.10 -20.32
N ALA A 85 -10.02 -39.08 -19.51
CA ALA A 85 -11.05 -38.09 -19.79
C ALA A 85 -10.63 -37.05 -20.85
N LEU A 86 -9.33 -36.86 -21.07
CA LEU A 86 -8.81 -35.89 -22.02
C LEU A 86 -8.88 -36.42 -23.46
N GLN A 87 -9.37 -35.58 -24.36
CA GLN A 87 -9.23 -35.81 -25.79
C GLN A 87 -7.75 -35.66 -26.22
N PRO A 88 -7.35 -36.28 -27.34
CA PRO A 88 -5.97 -36.20 -27.83
C PRO A 88 -5.44 -34.78 -28.00
N GLU A 89 -6.29 -33.85 -28.47
CA GLU A 89 -5.94 -32.45 -28.66
C GLU A 89 -5.69 -31.74 -27.33
N GLU A 90 -6.55 -31.98 -26.33
CA GLU A 90 -6.39 -31.40 -24.98
C GLU A 90 -5.12 -31.93 -24.30
N LYS A 91 -4.78 -33.20 -24.54
CA LYS A 91 -3.56 -33.81 -24.04
C LYS A 91 -2.31 -33.13 -24.61
N TYR A 92 -2.31 -32.88 -25.92
CA TYR A 92 -1.24 -32.14 -26.58
C TYR A 92 -1.09 -30.72 -26.01
N ASP A 93 -2.21 -30.00 -25.84
CA ASP A 93 -2.20 -28.65 -25.27
C ASP A 93 -1.67 -28.65 -23.83
N PHE A 94 -2.09 -29.61 -23.01
CA PHE A 94 -1.65 -29.73 -21.62
C PHE A 94 -0.15 -30.03 -21.52
N GLU A 95 0.38 -30.88 -22.41
CA GLU A 95 1.83 -31.16 -22.50
C GLU A 95 2.63 -29.89 -22.81
N GLN A 96 2.15 -29.05 -23.73
CA GLN A 96 2.80 -27.76 -24.05
C GLN A 96 2.71 -26.77 -22.89
N LEU A 97 1.54 -26.67 -22.25
CA LEU A 97 1.31 -25.73 -21.14
C LEU A 97 2.19 -26.04 -19.92
N VAL A 98 2.50 -27.30 -19.65
CA VAL A 98 3.41 -27.69 -18.56
C VAL A 98 4.76 -26.99 -18.72
N GLY A 99 5.38 -27.05 -19.89
CA GLY A 99 6.69 -26.43 -20.14
C GLY A 99 6.65 -24.90 -20.02
N LEU A 100 5.61 -24.26 -20.58
CA LEU A 100 5.43 -22.80 -20.49
C LEU A 100 5.22 -22.33 -19.04
N TYR A 101 4.48 -23.10 -18.24
CA TYR A 101 4.22 -22.76 -16.85
C TYR A 101 5.45 -22.99 -15.98
N GLU A 102 6.25 -24.03 -16.26
CA GLU A 102 7.55 -24.25 -15.61
C GLU A 102 8.52 -23.08 -15.89
N GLU A 103 8.59 -22.62 -17.14
CA GLU A 103 9.41 -21.45 -17.49
C GLU A 103 8.95 -20.20 -16.73
N ARG A 104 7.63 -19.98 -16.67
CA ARG A 104 7.07 -18.80 -16.00
C ARG A 104 7.24 -18.85 -14.49
N LYS A 105 7.05 -20.01 -13.87
CA LYS A 105 7.37 -20.26 -12.46
C LYS A 105 8.82 -19.90 -12.17
N ALA A 106 9.76 -20.44 -12.94
CA ALA A 106 11.18 -20.18 -12.75
C ALA A 106 11.54 -18.70 -12.94
N ALA A 107 10.86 -17.99 -13.85
CA ALA A 107 11.03 -16.55 -14.00
C ALA A 107 10.57 -15.77 -12.75
N CYS A 108 9.44 -16.17 -12.15
CA CYS A 108 8.94 -15.56 -10.91
C CYS A 108 9.91 -15.80 -9.75
N GLU A 109 10.40 -17.03 -9.60
CA GLU A 109 11.38 -17.39 -8.57
C GLU A 109 12.69 -16.60 -8.70
N ARG A 110 13.22 -16.47 -9.93
CA ARG A 110 14.42 -15.64 -10.20
C ARG A 110 14.18 -14.17 -9.86
N ALA A 111 13.03 -13.61 -10.24
CA ALA A 111 12.70 -12.23 -9.95
C ALA A 111 12.55 -11.98 -8.45
N SER A 112 11.87 -12.88 -7.73
CA SER A 112 11.75 -12.80 -6.28
C SER A 112 13.11 -12.89 -5.59
N ALA A 113 13.94 -13.86 -5.97
CA ALA A 113 15.28 -14.03 -5.42
C ALA A 113 16.19 -12.82 -5.66
N ALA A 114 16.08 -12.20 -6.83
CA ALA A 114 16.83 -10.99 -7.16
C ALA A 114 16.45 -9.79 -6.27
N LEU A 115 15.21 -9.74 -5.78
CA LEU A 115 14.67 -8.63 -4.98
C LEU A 115 14.67 -8.90 -3.46
N ALA A 116 14.72 -10.16 -3.03
CA ALA A 116 14.49 -10.59 -1.65
C ALA A 116 15.38 -9.90 -0.59
N ASN A 117 16.59 -9.45 -0.97
CA ASN A 117 17.55 -8.80 -0.07
C ASN A 117 17.92 -7.37 -0.48
N LEU A 118 17.20 -6.77 -1.43
CA LEU A 118 17.54 -5.46 -2.00
C LEU A 118 16.52 -4.32 -1.77
N PRO A 119 15.65 -4.31 -0.74
CA PRO A 119 14.85 -3.11 -0.52
C PRO A 119 15.79 -1.95 -0.15
N PRO A 120 15.71 -0.79 -0.82
CA PRO A 120 16.52 0.35 -0.45
C PRO A 120 16.14 0.83 0.96
N PRO A 121 17.07 1.41 1.74
CA PRO A 121 16.72 1.97 3.03
C PRO A 121 15.74 3.13 2.85
N SER A 122 14.72 3.19 3.71
CA SER A 122 13.85 4.37 3.81
C SER A 122 14.52 5.45 4.66
N PRO A 123 14.37 6.75 4.33
CA PRO A 123 14.81 7.81 5.21
C PRO A 123 14.13 7.73 6.58
N PHE A 124 14.85 8.18 7.62
CA PHE A 124 14.30 8.32 8.96
C PHE A 124 13.15 9.33 9.00
N ILE A 125 12.09 8.97 9.72
CA ILE A 125 10.89 9.79 9.92
C ILE A 125 10.60 9.83 11.41
N SER A 126 10.63 11.03 12.01
CA SER A 126 10.29 11.21 13.42
C SER A 126 8.79 11.07 13.67
N GLN A 127 8.38 10.99 14.94
CA GLN A 127 6.94 10.94 15.27
C GLN A 127 6.21 12.23 14.89
N GLU A 128 6.84 13.40 14.99
CA GLU A 128 6.24 14.65 14.53
C GLU A 128 6.11 14.68 13.00
N GLU A 129 7.12 14.19 12.28
CA GLU A 129 7.07 14.09 10.81
C GLU A 129 6.00 13.10 10.35
N GLU A 130 5.80 11.99 11.08
CA GLU A 130 4.73 11.03 10.84
C GLU A 130 3.33 11.68 10.92
N ASP A 131 3.12 12.53 11.92
CA ASP A 131 1.85 13.26 12.08
C ASP A 131 1.63 14.31 11.01
N ALA A 132 2.68 15.08 10.72
CA ALA A 132 2.68 16.04 9.64
C ALA A 132 2.37 15.34 8.30
N ILE A 133 2.95 14.17 8.03
CA ILE A 133 2.67 13.36 6.85
C ILE A 133 1.19 12.94 6.77
N ARG A 134 0.58 12.55 7.89
CA ARG A 134 -0.86 12.18 7.94
C ARG A 134 -1.76 13.39 7.69
N MET A 135 -1.45 14.53 8.30
CA MET A 135 -2.17 15.78 8.07
C MET A 135 -2.07 16.21 6.59
N LEU A 136 -0.89 16.10 5.98
CA LEU A 136 -0.71 16.35 4.54
C LEU A 136 -1.54 15.39 3.68
N ALA A 137 -1.60 14.10 4.03
CA ALA A 137 -2.42 13.14 3.29
C ALA A 137 -3.92 13.49 3.35
N VAL A 138 -4.40 14.02 4.48
CA VAL A 138 -5.79 14.51 4.60
C VAL A 138 -5.98 15.77 3.77
N LYS A 139 -5.04 16.72 3.83
CA LYS A 139 -5.05 17.95 3.02
C LYS A 139 -5.11 17.63 1.52
N ASP A 140 -4.30 16.68 1.06
CA ASP A 140 -4.29 16.21 -0.34
C ASP A 140 -5.66 15.71 -0.79
N LYS A 141 -6.25 14.80 -0.02
CA LYS A 141 -7.56 14.21 -0.33
C LYS A 141 -8.66 15.26 -0.34
N TYR A 142 -8.62 16.19 0.60
CA TYR A 142 -9.57 17.30 0.64
C TYR A 142 -9.46 18.19 -0.61
N GLN A 143 -8.24 18.54 -1.02
CA GLN A 143 -8.02 19.35 -2.22
C GLN A 143 -8.52 18.66 -3.50
N VAL A 144 -8.31 17.34 -3.63
CA VAL A 144 -8.84 16.55 -4.75
C VAL A 144 -10.37 16.59 -4.75
N ALA A 145 -11.00 16.25 -3.62
CA ALA A 145 -12.46 16.25 -3.49
C ALA A 145 -13.08 17.63 -3.77
N GLN A 146 -12.44 18.70 -3.27
CA GLN A 146 -12.88 20.08 -3.53
C GLN A 146 -12.81 20.43 -5.03
N ARG A 147 -11.74 20.02 -5.72
CA ARG A 147 -11.59 20.23 -7.16
C ARG A 147 -12.65 19.48 -7.95
N GLU A 148 -12.88 18.20 -7.62
CA GLU A 148 -13.92 17.38 -8.26
C GLU A 148 -15.31 17.97 -8.08
N ALA A 149 -15.65 18.41 -6.86
CA ALA A 149 -16.93 19.06 -6.57
C ALA A 149 -17.10 20.37 -7.36
N SER A 150 -16.03 21.17 -7.48
CA SER A 150 -16.05 22.42 -8.24
C SER A 150 -16.27 22.18 -9.74
N ASN A 151 -15.62 21.16 -10.30
CA ASN A 151 -15.80 20.76 -11.70
C ASN A 151 -17.23 20.30 -11.95
N LEU A 152 -17.78 19.44 -11.08
CA LEU A 152 -19.14 18.94 -11.21
C LEU A 152 -20.18 20.08 -11.15
N ALA A 153 -19.97 21.06 -10.27
CA ALA A 153 -20.84 22.23 -10.18
C ALA A 153 -20.79 23.10 -11.46
N ALA A 154 -19.59 23.25 -12.05
CA ALA A 154 -19.43 23.97 -13.31
C ALA A 154 -20.14 23.25 -14.47
N ASP A 155 -19.99 21.93 -14.56
CA ASP A 155 -20.63 21.10 -15.59
C ASP A 155 -22.16 21.12 -15.47
N ALA A 156 -22.69 21.00 -14.25
CA ALA A 156 -24.13 21.11 -13.99
C ALA A 156 -24.69 22.49 -14.38
N SER A 157 -23.95 23.56 -14.09
CA SER A 157 -24.32 24.93 -14.49
C SER A 157 -24.31 25.12 -16.01
N ALA A 158 -23.31 24.55 -16.70
CA ALA A 158 -23.23 24.58 -18.16
C ALA A 158 -24.39 23.79 -18.81
N ALA A 159 -24.70 22.60 -18.29
CA ALA A 159 -25.81 21.78 -18.77
C ALA A 159 -27.18 22.47 -18.58
N ALA A 160 -27.40 23.12 -17.44
CA ALA A 160 -28.63 23.87 -17.18
C ALA A 160 -28.82 25.04 -18.15
N ARG A 161 -27.74 25.74 -18.52
CA ARG A 161 -27.79 26.83 -19.50
C ARG A 161 -28.07 26.32 -20.92
N ALA A 162 -27.48 25.19 -21.31
CA ALA A 162 -27.73 24.56 -22.61
C ALA A 162 -29.16 24.01 -22.75
N ALA A 163 -29.80 23.60 -21.64
CA ALA A 163 -31.18 23.12 -21.64
C ALA A 163 -32.23 24.25 -21.68
N THR A 164 -31.82 25.51 -21.49
CA THR A 164 -32.70 26.69 -21.45
C THR A 164 -32.52 27.61 -22.67
N SER A 165 -31.62 27.27 -23.60
CA SER A 165 -31.42 27.91 -24.90
C SER A 165 -32.08 27.11 -26.02
#